data_AF-A0A6J8DR59-F1
#
_entry.id   AF-A0A6J8DR59-F1
#
_cell.length_a   1.000
_cell.length_b   1.000
_cell.length_c   1.000
_cell.angle_alpha   90.00
_cell.angle_beta   90.00
_cell.angle_gamma   90.00
#
_symmetry.space_group_name_H-M   'P 1'
#
loop_
_entity.id
_entity.type
_entity.pdbx_description
1 polymer ?
#
loop_
_entity_poly.entity_id
_entity_poly.type
_entity_poly.pdbx_seq_one_letter_code
_entity_poly.pdbx_strand_id
1 'polypeptide(L)'
;MKYLVKQLLWKKINQGTRLTCKPTCRRLLMADVTLGLDRFRKNVAKTCSSFKKDNVRKDIIFKNQKTIPEDEVDSHLLNMIYIATTDEEAKVCAEIANRTQYMYNRPRIPSKPTKSDPFNYGPLLMRMLHNLGKPHLAVSFMEDEDLKEMLHHPTTCLIYLDLLYEAGLYEKVVEFYENTFKEIFKRAKRKQKSAGLLLYDMNHTTLAVAALYKLNSQESLQKVVNLFKGKFHDDEGFLSNRTRAFAAALALNQNEPELALDFIDVAEIKPSVFNKSLKIIILSKLNRAHQALDLLVRMTSVGTVEQELFIFPDCLEALKEVVDKSEDTELTQIYEEKVEHLQTNGKIHKQSLFEALNENLMNSKRGAIRYRFTHVSGRKDMTESRKIDVKLFTQSEMSLKYRQMDHVYHYQHKPKRRNNKTYDDLLKVLKSDKK
;
A
#
# COMPACT_ATOMS: atom_id res chain seq x y z
N MET A 1 25.41 -40.06 39.67
CA MET A 1 25.53 -39.01 38.64
C MET A 1 25.28 -39.45 37.20
N LYS A 2 25.70 -40.65 36.75
CA LYS A 2 25.47 -41.09 35.34
C LYS A 2 24.00 -41.35 34.95
N TYR A 3 23.12 -41.61 35.91
CA TYR A 3 21.68 -41.85 35.66
C TYR A 3 20.86 -40.57 35.47
N LEU A 4 21.23 -39.47 36.16
CA LEU A 4 20.56 -38.17 36.01
C LEU A 4 20.87 -37.50 34.66
N VAL A 5 22.09 -37.68 34.14
CA VAL A 5 22.50 -37.11 32.85
C VAL A 5 21.75 -37.77 31.68
N LYS A 6 21.44 -39.08 31.76
CA LYS A 6 20.62 -39.78 30.76
C LYS A 6 19.15 -39.33 30.78
N GLN A 7 18.57 -39.08 31.96
CA GLN A 7 17.20 -38.55 32.04
C GLN A 7 17.08 -37.09 31.57
N LEU A 8 18.11 -36.27 31.79
CA LEU A 8 18.15 -34.88 31.28
C LEU A 8 18.34 -34.82 29.75
N LEU A 9 19.14 -35.74 29.18
CA LEU A 9 19.30 -35.85 27.73
C LEU A 9 18.04 -36.41 27.04
N TRP A 10 17.34 -37.36 27.66
CA TRP A 10 16.09 -37.90 27.09
C TRP A 10 14.93 -36.90 27.13
N LYS A 11 14.87 -36.04 28.16
CA LYS A 11 13.91 -34.91 28.21
C LYS A 11 14.23 -33.79 27.21
N LYS A 12 15.47 -33.65 26.74
CA LYS A 12 15.84 -32.67 25.69
C LYS A 12 15.53 -33.14 24.27
N ILE A 13 15.38 -34.45 24.05
CA ILE A 13 15.13 -35.03 22.72
C ILE A 13 13.62 -35.19 22.44
N ASN A 14 12.76 -35.30 23.48
CA ASN A 14 11.31 -35.54 23.33
C ASN A 14 10.40 -34.35 23.69
N GLN A 15 10.92 -33.13 23.78
CA GLN A 15 10.06 -31.94 23.68
C GLN A 15 9.89 -31.62 22.21
N GLY A 16 8.81 -32.16 21.64
CA GLY A 16 8.43 -31.96 20.26
C GLY A 16 8.63 -30.51 19.85
N THR A 17 9.41 -30.34 18.78
CA THR A 17 9.53 -29.13 18.00
C THR A 17 8.13 -28.67 17.60
N ARG A 18 7.46 -27.92 18.48
CA ARG A 18 6.54 -26.89 18.04
C ARG A 18 7.41 -25.96 17.23
N LEU A 19 7.29 -26.06 15.91
CA LEU A 19 7.69 -25.02 14.98
C LEU A 19 6.94 -23.76 15.39
N THR A 20 7.42 -23.07 16.42
CA THR A 20 7.15 -21.67 16.59
C THR A 20 7.97 -21.03 15.49
N CYS A 21 7.31 -20.81 14.35
CA CYS A 21 7.79 -19.90 13.35
C CYS A 21 8.02 -18.59 14.10
N LYS A 22 9.26 -18.31 14.52
CA LYS A 22 9.63 -16.96 14.93
C LYS A 22 9.22 -16.12 13.73
N PRO A 23 8.31 -15.13 13.86
CA PRO A 23 8.18 -14.14 12.82
C PRO A 23 9.56 -13.50 12.75
N THR A 24 10.39 -13.92 11.78
CA THR A 24 11.51 -13.11 11.33
C THR A 24 10.89 -11.73 11.15
N CYS A 25 11.36 -10.75 11.91
CA CYS A 25 10.85 -9.39 11.88
C CYS A 25 11.21 -8.80 10.52
N ARG A 26 10.54 -9.29 9.46
CA ARG A 26 10.62 -8.78 8.11
C ARG A 26 9.85 -7.47 8.18
N ARG A 27 10.56 -6.36 7.98
CA ARG A 27 9.97 -5.03 7.90
C ARG A 27 9.01 -5.05 6.72
N LEU A 28 7.70 -5.08 6.97
CA LEU A 28 6.72 -5.00 5.90
C LEU A 28 6.59 -3.54 5.47
N LEU A 29 6.33 -3.29 4.19
CA LEU A 29 6.03 -1.94 3.71
C LEU A 29 4.55 -1.58 3.94
N MET A 30 3.70 -2.60 3.89
CA MET A 30 2.26 -2.52 4.09
C MET A 30 1.89 -3.07 5.47
N ALA A 31 0.94 -2.42 6.14
CA ALA A 31 0.46 -2.91 7.42
C ALA A 31 -0.34 -4.21 7.27
N ASP A 32 -0.17 -5.14 8.21
CA ASP A 32 -0.94 -6.38 8.29
C ASP A 32 -2.46 -6.15 8.18
N VAL A 33 -2.96 -5.06 8.76
CA VAL A 33 -4.38 -4.66 8.72
C VAL A 33 -4.83 -4.30 7.30
N THR A 34 -3.98 -3.61 6.53
CA THR A 34 -4.28 -3.23 5.14
C THR A 34 -4.35 -4.47 4.25
N LEU A 35 -3.49 -5.45 4.51
CA LEU A 35 -3.47 -6.73 3.78
C LEU A 35 -4.55 -7.70 4.29
N GLY A 36 -5.06 -7.51 5.51
CA GLY A 36 -5.98 -8.41 6.20
C GLY A 36 -5.29 -9.67 6.77
N LEU A 37 -3.97 -9.64 6.94
CA LEU A 37 -3.17 -10.73 7.50
C LEU A 37 -3.42 -10.88 9.01
N ASP A 38 -3.72 -9.79 9.71
CA ASP A 38 -4.02 -9.80 11.14
C ASP A 38 -5.25 -10.66 11.46
N ARG A 39 -6.34 -10.47 10.70
CA ARG A 39 -7.57 -11.25 10.84
C ARG A 39 -7.37 -12.68 10.35
N PHE A 40 -6.61 -12.87 9.27
CA PHE A 40 -6.28 -14.19 8.75
C PHE A 40 -5.53 -15.03 9.79
N ARG A 41 -4.45 -14.51 10.37
CA ARG A 41 -3.65 -15.18 11.41
C ARG A 41 -4.48 -15.49 12.66
N LYS A 42 -5.38 -14.59 13.07
CA LYS A 42 -6.34 -14.85 14.17
C LYS A 42 -7.25 -16.03 13.86
N ASN A 43 -7.74 -16.14 12.61
CA ASN A 43 -8.58 -17.25 12.20
C ASN A 43 -7.79 -18.55 12.09
N VAL A 44 -6.57 -18.53 11.54
CA VAL A 44 -5.64 -19.67 11.54
C VAL A 44 -5.44 -20.20 12.96
N ALA A 45 -5.12 -19.34 13.92
CA ALA A 45 -4.93 -19.74 15.32
C ALA A 45 -6.18 -20.39 15.93
N LYS A 46 -7.37 -19.79 15.70
CA LYS A 46 -8.65 -20.34 16.15
C LYS A 46 -8.92 -21.71 15.54
N THR A 47 -8.82 -21.83 14.22
CA THR A 47 -9.11 -23.08 13.50
C THR A 47 -8.10 -24.17 13.88
N CYS A 48 -6.80 -23.86 13.93
CA CYS A 48 -5.79 -24.82 14.39
C CYS A 48 -6.03 -25.30 15.83
N SER A 49 -6.56 -24.44 16.71
CA SER A 49 -6.88 -24.84 18.09
C SER A 49 -8.04 -25.84 18.17
N SER A 50 -8.95 -25.82 17.20
CA SER A 50 -10.06 -26.77 17.07
C SER A 50 -9.59 -28.12 16.50
N PHE A 51 -8.56 -28.13 15.65
CA PHE A 51 -8.05 -29.33 14.96
C PHE A 51 -6.66 -29.74 15.51
N LYS A 52 -6.61 -30.23 16.76
CA LYS A 52 -5.36 -30.52 17.49
C LYS A 52 -4.58 -31.78 17.06
N LYS A 53 -5.10 -32.63 16.15
CA LYS A 53 -4.46 -33.90 15.73
C LYS A 53 -4.08 -33.85 14.25
N ASP A 54 -2.81 -34.08 13.93
CA ASP A 54 -2.29 -34.01 12.54
C ASP A 54 -2.92 -35.05 11.60
N ASN A 55 -3.35 -36.21 12.12
CA ASN A 55 -4.06 -37.21 11.33
C ASN A 55 -5.44 -36.71 10.84
N VAL A 56 -6.10 -35.83 11.62
CA VAL A 56 -7.37 -35.23 11.22
C VAL A 56 -7.16 -34.15 10.16
N ARG A 57 -6.01 -33.45 10.19
CA ARG A 57 -5.66 -32.43 9.18
C ARG A 57 -5.47 -33.02 7.80
N LYS A 58 -4.65 -34.08 7.69
CA LYS A 58 -4.39 -34.75 6.41
C LYS A 58 -5.65 -35.42 5.87
N ASP A 59 -6.45 -36.04 6.75
CA ASP A 59 -7.74 -36.61 6.36
C ASP A 59 -8.69 -35.55 5.79
N ILE A 60 -8.77 -34.36 6.39
CA ILE A 60 -9.63 -33.27 5.89
C ILE A 60 -9.14 -32.71 4.55
N ILE A 61 -7.84 -32.66 4.29
CA ILE A 61 -7.33 -32.08 3.03
C ILE A 61 -7.41 -33.10 1.88
N PHE A 62 -7.06 -34.37 2.14
CA PHE A 62 -6.95 -35.38 1.10
C PHE A 62 -8.22 -36.23 0.89
N LYS A 63 -9.04 -36.50 1.93
CA LYS A 63 -10.31 -37.23 1.73
C LYS A 63 -11.38 -36.34 1.08
N ASN A 64 -11.27 -35.01 1.19
CA ASN A 64 -12.28 -34.07 0.72
C ASN A 64 -12.10 -33.60 -0.73
N GLN A 65 -11.09 -34.07 -1.48
CA GLN A 65 -10.95 -33.67 -2.90
C GLN A 65 -12.12 -34.12 -3.80
N LYS A 66 -12.87 -35.17 -3.42
CA LYS A 66 -13.89 -35.79 -4.30
C LYS A 66 -15.32 -35.81 -3.75
N THR A 67 -15.55 -35.52 -2.47
CA THR A 67 -16.82 -35.85 -1.78
C THR A 67 -17.50 -34.71 -1.03
N ILE A 68 -17.05 -33.45 -1.14
CA ILE A 68 -17.69 -32.35 -0.41
C ILE A 68 -19.05 -32.00 -1.07
N PRO A 69 -20.16 -32.01 -0.31
CA PRO A 69 -21.45 -31.51 -0.78
C PRO A 69 -21.37 -30.04 -1.22
N GLU A 70 -22.02 -29.65 -2.32
CA GLU A 70 -21.94 -28.29 -2.89
C GLU A 70 -22.28 -27.19 -1.88
N ASP A 71 -23.16 -27.48 -0.93
CA ASP A 71 -23.65 -26.59 0.11
C ASP A 71 -22.64 -26.33 1.24
N GLU A 72 -21.66 -27.21 1.42
CA GLU A 72 -20.67 -27.14 2.50
C GLU A 72 -19.24 -26.80 2.02
N VAL A 73 -19.03 -26.66 0.71
CA VAL A 73 -17.69 -26.47 0.11
C VAL A 73 -16.99 -25.23 0.66
N ASP A 74 -17.70 -24.11 0.82
CA ASP A 74 -17.10 -22.86 1.30
C ASP A 74 -16.51 -23.00 2.70
N SER A 75 -17.24 -23.66 3.61
CA SER A 75 -16.82 -23.85 5.01
C SER A 75 -15.62 -24.80 5.09
N HIS A 76 -15.65 -25.89 4.33
CA HIS A 76 -14.56 -26.86 4.27
C HIS A 76 -13.29 -26.25 3.68
N LEU A 77 -13.41 -25.57 2.53
CA LEU A 77 -12.30 -24.90 1.88
C LEU A 77 -11.68 -23.83 2.77
N LEU A 78 -12.49 -23.04 3.48
CA LEU A 78 -11.98 -22.04 4.41
C LEU A 78 -11.16 -22.66 5.53
N ASN A 79 -11.64 -23.76 6.11
CA ASN A 79 -10.90 -24.50 7.13
C ASN A 79 -9.62 -25.12 6.58
N MET A 80 -9.65 -25.68 5.37
CA MET A 80 -8.46 -26.22 4.69
C MET A 80 -7.40 -25.14 4.50
N ILE A 81 -7.78 -23.97 4.00
CA ILE A 81 -6.88 -22.81 3.81
C ILE A 81 -6.24 -22.37 5.14
N TYR A 82 -6.99 -22.39 6.24
CA TYR A 82 -6.47 -22.02 7.56
C TYR A 82 -5.57 -23.08 8.20
N ILE A 83 -5.65 -24.33 7.75
CA ILE A 83 -4.91 -25.46 8.31
C ILE A 83 -3.70 -25.82 7.45
N ALA A 84 -3.69 -25.44 6.16
CA ALA A 84 -2.63 -25.76 5.22
C ALA A 84 -1.25 -25.30 5.75
N THR A 85 -0.28 -26.19 5.64
CA THR A 85 1.11 -25.99 6.10
C THR A 85 2.15 -26.31 5.03
N THR A 86 1.80 -27.15 4.06
CA THR A 86 2.70 -27.61 2.99
C THR A 86 2.31 -27.06 1.62
N ASP A 87 3.25 -27.13 0.68
CA ASP A 87 3.02 -26.65 -0.69
C ASP A 87 2.00 -27.52 -1.44
N GLU A 88 1.95 -28.82 -1.15
CA GLU A 88 0.95 -29.74 -1.69
C GLU A 88 -0.45 -29.39 -1.19
N GLU A 89 -0.61 -29.18 0.12
CA GLU A 89 -1.89 -28.78 0.71
C GLU A 89 -2.40 -27.43 0.14
N ALA A 90 -1.48 -26.48 -0.08
CA ALA A 90 -1.81 -25.20 -0.69
C ALA A 90 -2.29 -25.35 -2.14
N LYS A 91 -1.67 -26.24 -2.94
CA LYS A 91 -2.11 -26.57 -4.30
C LYS A 91 -3.51 -27.19 -4.31
N VAL A 92 -3.77 -28.15 -3.43
CA VAL A 92 -5.10 -28.75 -3.26
C VAL A 92 -6.16 -27.69 -2.93
N CYS A 93 -5.84 -26.74 -2.05
CA CYS A 93 -6.75 -25.64 -1.72
C CYS A 93 -7.04 -24.75 -2.95
N ALA A 94 -6.03 -24.48 -3.78
CA ALA A 94 -6.20 -23.68 -4.99
C ALA A 94 -7.07 -24.39 -6.04
N GLU A 95 -6.86 -25.69 -6.25
CA GLU A 95 -7.68 -26.52 -7.16
C GLU A 95 -9.15 -26.53 -6.74
N ILE A 96 -9.43 -26.76 -5.46
CA ILE A 96 -10.80 -26.77 -4.92
C ILE A 96 -11.42 -25.37 -5.03
N ALA A 97 -10.68 -24.32 -4.68
CA ALA A 97 -11.15 -22.94 -4.79
C ALA A 97 -11.53 -22.58 -6.23
N ASN A 98 -10.71 -22.98 -7.20
CA ASN A 98 -11.00 -22.72 -8.61
C ASN A 98 -12.25 -23.46 -9.09
N ARG A 99 -12.37 -24.74 -8.74
CA ARG A 99 -13.58 -25.52 -9.04
C ARG A 99 -14.83 -24.87 -8.45
N THR A 100 -14.76 -24.44 -7.20
CA THR A 100 -15.87 -23.76 -6.50
C THR A 100 -16.22 -22.42 -7.17
N GLN A 101 -15.23 -21.62 -7.54
CA GLN A 101 -15.44 -20.36 -8.26
C GLN A 101 -16.14 -20.57 -9.60
N TYR A 102 -15.72 -21.59 -10.36
CA TYR A 102 -16.35 -21.96 -11.62
C TYR A 102 -17.81 -22.43 -11.43
N MET A 103 -18.11 -23.16 -10.35
CA MET A 103 -19.47 -23.56 -10.01
C MET A 103 -20.39 -22.37 -9.70
N TYR A 104 -19.86 -21.33 -9.06
CA TYR A 104 -20.59 -20.09 -8.77
C TYR A 104 -20.79 -19.22 -10.02
N ASN A 105 -19.84 -19.22 -10.94
CA ASN A 105 -19.90 -18.43 -12.17
C ASN A 105 -20.75 -19.09 -13.28
N ARG A 106 -21.20 -20.34 -13.12
CA ARG A 106 -22.11 -20.99 -14.08
C ARG A 106 -23.48 -20.31 -14.10
N PRO A 107 -24.09 -20.08 -15.29
CA PRO A 107 -25.46 -19.61 -15.38
C PRO A 107 -26.40 -20.66 -14.75
N ARG A 108 -26.97 -20.37 -13.57
CA ARG A 108 -27.96 -21.25 -12.93
C ARG A 108 -29.37 -20.86 -13.37
N ILE A 109 -30.21 -21.89 -13.54
CA ILE A 109 -31.65 -21.78 -13.84
C ILE A 109 -32.32 -20.91 -12.75
N PRO A 110 -33.33 -20.06 -13.05
CA PRO A 110 -33.82 -18.99 -12.16
C PRO A 110 -34.49 -19.42 -10.83
N SER A 111 -34.52 -20.71 -10.51
CA SER A 111 -35.41 -21.27 -9.48
C SER A 111 -34.87 -21.26 -8.05
N LYS A 112 -33.66 -20.73 -7.80
CA LYS A 112 -33.11 -20.62 -6.43
C LYS A 112 -32.69 -19.17 -6.12
N PRO A 113 -33.07 -18.62 -4.95
CA PRO A 113 -32.61 -17.31 -4.53
C PRO A 113 -31.08 -17.31 -4.43
N THR A 114 -30.48 -16.32 -5.07
CA THR A 114 -29.04 -16.12 -5.19
C THR A 114 -28.41 -15.94 -3.81
N LYS A 115 -27.39 -16.74 -3.48
CA LYS A 115 -26.43 -16.32 -2.45
C LYS A 115 -25.78 -15.04 -2.97
N SER A 116 -25.75 -14.03 -2.10
CA SER A 116 -24.91 -12.82 -2.11
C SER A 116 -23.65 -12.97 -2.96
N ASP A 117 -23.27 -11.91 -3.68
CA ASP A 117 -22.07 -11.73 -4.52
C ASP A 117 -21.02 -12.84 -4.47
N PRO A 118 -20.56 -13.37 -5.63
CA PRO A 118 -19.63 -14.49 -5.68
C PRO A 118 -18.40 -14.21 -4.81
N PHE A 119 -18.22 -15.05 -3.79
CA PHE A 119 -17.15 -14.92 -2.82
C PHE A 119 -15.80 -15.16 -3.50
N ASN A 120 -14.93 -14.15 -3.53
CA ASN A 120 -13.62 -14.27 -4.15
C ASN A 120 -12.59 -14.90 -3.19
N TYR A 121 -12.13 -16.11 -3.52
CA TYR A 121 -11.12 -16.85 -2.75
C TYR A 121 -9.68 -16.38 -2.96
N GLY A 122 -9.40 -15.60 -4.00
CA GLY A 122 -8.05 -15.15 -4.35
C GLY A 122 -7.30 -14.47 -3.19
N PRO A 123 -7.90 -13.48 -2.49
CA PRO A 123 -7.25 -12.84 -1.34
C PRO A 123 -7.00 -13.80 -0.18
N LEU A 124 -7.82 -14.85 0.00
CA LEU A 124 -7.62 -15.84 1.05
C LEU A 124 -6.45 -16.78 0.73
N LEU A 125 -6.40 -17.29 -0.51
CA LEU A 125 -5.29 -18.12 -0.97
C LEU A 125 -3.96 -17.36 -0.91
N MET A 126 -3.96 -16.09 -1.33
CA MET A 126 -2.72 -15.31 -1.30
C MET A 126 -2.27 -14.97 0.13
N ARG A 127 -3.21 -14.75 1.08
CA ARG A 127 -2.87 -14.62 2.51
C ARG A 127 -2.33 -15.92 3.11
N MET A 128 -2.84 -17.06 2.67
CA MET A 128 -2.30 -18.37 3.07
C MET A 128 -0.85 -18.50 2.61
N LEU A 129 -0.55 -18.22 1.34
CA LEU A 129 0.82 -18.26 0.81
C LEU A 129 1.74 -17.23 1.49
N HIS A 130 1.21 -16.05 1.80
CA HIS A 130 1.93 -15.02 2.57
C HIS A 130 2.27 -15.53 3.97
N ASN A 131 1.29 -16.09 4.69
CA ASN A 131 1.49 -16.66 6.02
C ASN A 131 2.46 -17.86 6.04
N LEU A 132 2.48 -18.66 4.98
CA LEU A 132 3.43 -19.77 4.80
C LEU A 132 4.82 -19.31 4.35
N GLY A 133 4.97 -18.06 3.91
CA GLY A 133 6.22 -17.54 3.36
C GLY A 133 6.63 -18.24 2.07
N LYS A 134 5.67 -18.49 1.16
CA LYS A 134 5.86 -19.26 -0.08
C LYS A 134 5.75 -18.38 -1.34
N PRO A 135 6.72 -17.47 -1.58
CA PRO A 135 6.66 -16.54 -2.70
C PRO A 135 6.74 -17.25 -4.07
N HIS A 136 7.58 -18.27 -4.23
CA HIS A 136 7.70 -19.00 -5.49
C HIS A 136 6.42 -19.79 -5.86
N LEU A 137 5.72 -20.32 -4.86
CA LEU A 137 4.43 -20.97 -5.08
C LEU A 137 3.38 -19.93 -5.51
N ALA A 138 3.40 -18.74 -4.89
CA ALA A 138 2.52 -17.64 -5.28
C ALA A 138 2.75 -17.18 -6.73
N VAL A 139 4.01 -17.13 -7.18
CA VAL A 139 4.35 -16.88 -8.58
C VAL A 139 3.70 -17.92 -9.49
N SER A 140 3.86 -19.21 -9.18
CA SER A 140 3.26 -20.28 -9.98
C SER A 140 1.73 -20.19 -10.04
N PHE A 141 1.07 -19.76 -8.95
CA PHE A 141 -0.38 -19.58 -8.94
C PHE A 141 -0.82 -18.40 -9.80
N MET A 142 -0.08 -17.30 -9.80
CA MET A 142 -0.41 -16.12 -10.61
C MET A 142 -0.18 -16.34 -12.11
N GLU A 143 0.75 -17.23 -12.47
CA GLU A 143 1.06 -17.62 -13.84
C GLU A 143 0.08 -18.69 -14.38
N ASP A 144 -0.62 -19.41 -13.50
CA ASP A 144 -1.61 -20.43 -13.86
C ASP A 144 -2.87 -19.82 -14.51
N GLU A 145 -3.10 -20.15 -15.79
CA GLU A 145 -4.25 -19.69 -16.58
C GLU A 145 -5.59 -20.03 -15.93
N ASP A 146 -5.70 -21.20 -15.30
CA ASP A 146 -6.95 -21.67 -14.71
C ASP A 146 -7.33 -20.86 -13.47
N LEU A 147 -6.34 -20.26 -12.79
CA LEU A 147 -6.54 -19.48 -11.56
C LEU A 147 -6.71 -17.97 -11.83
N LYS A 148 -6.45 -17.50 -13.06
CA LYS A 148 -6.41 -16.07 -13.38
C LYS A 148 -7.68 -15.32 -13.02
N GLU A 149 -8.86 -15.86 -13.30
CA GLU A 149 -10.12 -15.16 -13.01
C GLU A 149 -10.31 -14.89 -11.52
N MET A 150 -9.90 -15.84 -10.67
CA MET A 150 -9.95 -15.72 -9.21
C MET A 150 -8.85 -14.80 -8.69
N LEU A 151 -7.63 -14.91 -9.23
CA LEU A 151 -6.44 -14.24 -8.69
C LEU A 151 -6.25 -12.81 -9.21
N HIS A 152 -6.80 -12.44 -10.37
CA HIS A 152 -6.70 -11.10 -10.95
C HIS A 152 -7.63 -10.06 -10.29
N HIS A 153 -7.73 -10.12 -8.97
CA HIS A 153 -8.44 -9.15 -8.15
C HIS A 153 -7.43 -8.18 -7.49
N PRO A 154 -7.72 -6.86 -7.42
CA PRO A 154 -6.77 -5.88 -6.88
C PRO A 154 -6.26 -6.21 -5.47
N THR A 155 -7.12 -6.70 -4.57
CA THR A 155 -6.68 -7.09 -3.23
C THR A 155 -5.71 -8.28 -3.25
N THR A 156 -5.94 -9.26 -4.13
CA THR A 156 -5.05 -10.43 -4.30
C THR A 156 -3.70 -9.98 -4.82
N CYS A 157 -3.70 -9.12 -5.84
CA CYS A 157 -2.49 -8.53 -6.42
C CYS A 157 -1.67 -7.77 -5.37
N LEU A 158 -2.33 -7.02 -4.47
CA LEU A 158 -1.63 -6.28 -3.42
C LEU A 158 -0.89 -7.20 -2.44
N ILE A 159 -1.57 -8.27 -1.98
CA ILE A 159 -0.97 -9.26 -1.06
C ILE A 159 0.17 -10.02 -1.76
N TYR A 160 0.01 -10.33 -3.05
CA TYR A 160 1.04 -10.96 -3.86
C TYR A 160 2.29 -10.09 -3.99
N LEU A 161 2.14 -8.82 -4.37
CA LEU A 161 3.26 -7.88 -4.50
C LEU A 161 3.99 -7.69 -3.16
N ASP A 162 3.26 -7.61 -2.06
CA ASP A 162 3.85 -7.50 -0.72
C ASP A 162 4.63 -8.77 -0.33
N LEU A 163 4.09 -9.97 -0.61
CA LEU A 163 4.79 -11.24 -0.41
C LEU A 163 6.11 -11.31 -1.21
N LEU A 164 6.09 -10.90 -2.48
CA LEU A 164 7.29 -10.87 -3.31
C LEU A 164 8.32 -9.86 -2.79
N TYR A 165 7.85 -8.67 -2.37
CA TYR A 165 8.70 -7.62 -1.82
C TYR A 165 9.40 -8.10 -0.53
N GLU A 166 8.66 -8.74 0.38
CA GLU A 166 9.21 -9.33 1.60
C GLU A 166 10.19 -10.49 1.35
N ALA A 167 10.03 -11.17 0.21
CA ALA A 167 10.94 -12.22 -0.22
C ALA A 167 12.20 -11.68 -0.92
N GLY A 168 12.28 -10.37 -1.17
CA GLY A 168 13.39 -9.75 -1.92
C GLY A 168 13.33 -9.98 -3.42
N LEU A 169 12.20 -10.43 -3.97
CA LEU A 169 12.00 -10.68 -5.40
C LEU A 169 11.55 -9.39 -6.10
N TYR A 170 12.39 -8.36 -6.04
CA TYR A 170 12.04 -7.00 -6.48
C TYR A 170 11.80 -6.90 -7.98
N GLU A 171 12.57 -7.63 -8.79
CA GLU A 171 12.39 -7.68 -10.25
C GLU A 171 11.01 -8.23 -10.61
N LYS A 172 10.57 -9.30 -9.94
CA LYS A 172 9.23 -9.89 -10.12
C LYS A 172 8.11 -8.93 -9.69
N VAL A 173 8.33 -8.11 -8.65
CA VAL A 173 7.37 -7.06 -8.24
C VAL A 173 7.16 -6.05 -9.38
N VAL A 174 8.27 -5.56 -9.95
CA VAL A 174 8.24 -4.57 -11.03
C VAL A 174 7.61 -5.17 -12.29
N GLU A 175 8.04 -6.36 -12.70
CA GLU A 175 7.52 -7.08 -13.86
C GLU A 175 6.01 -7.28 -13.76
N PHE A 176 5.52 -7.80 -12.63
CA PHE A 176 4.09 -8.01 -12.43
C PHE A 176 3.30 -6.69 -12.46
N TYR A 177 3.84 -5.63 -11.84
CA TYR A 177 3.17 -4.33 -11.83
C TYR A 177 3.03 -3.77 -13.25
N GLU A 178 4.11 -3.81 -14.04
CA GLU A 178 4.14 -3.25 -15.40
C GLU A 178 3.31 -4.06 -16.39
N ASN A 179 3.46 -5.38 -16.39
CA ASN A 179 2.91 -6.25 -17.42
C ASN A 179 1.47 -6.71 -17.11
N THR A 180 1.15 -6.91 -15.83
CA THR A 180 -0.10 -7.56 -15.42
C THR A 180 -1.02 -6.61 -14.69
N PHE A 181 -0.54 -5.96 -13.62
CA PHE A 181 -1.40 -5.14 -12.77
C PHE A 181 -1.96 -3.93 -13.50
N LYS A 182 -1.16 -3.21 -14.29
CA LYS A 182 -1.64 -2.06 -15.09
C LYS A 182 -2.83 -2.44 -15.98
N GLU A 183 -2.80 -3.62 -16.60
CA GLU A 183 -3.90 -4.10 -17.44
C GLU A 183 -5.13 -4.53 -16.64
N ILE A 184 -4.93 -5.22 -15.50
CA ILE A 184 -6.01 -5.54 -14.55
C ILE A 184 -6.69 -4.23 -14.09
N PHE A 185 -5.89 -3.23 -13.74
CA PHE A 185 -6.38 -1.94 -13.26
C PHE A 185 -7.19 -1.20 -14.33
N LYS A 186 -6.67 -1.10 -15.56
CA LYS A 186 -7.40 -0.51 -16.71
C LYS A 186 -8.74 -1.19 -16.92
N ARG A 187 -8.80 -2.53 -16.85
CA ARG A 187 -10.06 -3.29 -16.99
C ARG A 187 -11.03 -3.01 -15.85
N ALA A 188 -10.54 -2.98 -14.61
CA ALA A 188 -11.35 -2.66 -13.43
C ALA A 188 -11.94 -1.25 -13.51
N LYS A 189 -11.13 -0.27 -13.96
CA LYS A 189 -11.53 1.14 -14.11
C LYS A 189 -12.65 1.34 -15.14
N ARG A 190 -12.63 0.59 -16.24
CA ARG A 190 -13.73 0.60 -17.23
C ARG A 190 -15.04 0.09 -16.63
N LYS A 191 -14.99 -0.87 -15.70
CA LYS A 191 -16.16 -1.48 -15.07
C LYS A 191 -16.69 -0.69 -13.88
N GLN A 192 -15.83 -0.01 -13.12
CA GLN A 192 -16.20 0.72 -11.91
C GLN A 192 -15.43 2.03 -11.78
N LYS A 193 -16.15 3.15 -11.70
CA LYS A 193 -15.60 4.48 -11.38
C LYS A 193 -15.83 4.79 -9.90
N SER A 194 -15.17 4.07 -8.99
CA SER A 194 -15.32 4.29 -7.54
C SER A 194 -14.01 4.72 -6.89
N ALA A 195 -14.10 5.51 -5.82
CA ALA A 195 -12.95 6.01 -5.05
C ALA A 195 -12.09 4.87 -4.45
N GLY A 196 -12.69 3.70 -4.17
CA GLY A 196 -11.97 2.53 -3.68
C GLY A 196 -10.94 1.99 -4.68
N LEU A 197 -11.20 2.15 -5.99
CA LEU A 197 -10.27 1.72 -7.04
C LEU A 197 -8.99 2.54 -7.05
N LEU A 198 -9.07 3.84 -6.78
CA LEU A 198 -7.92 4.75 -6.70
C LEU A 198 -6.98 4.40 -5.53
N LEU A 199 -7.53 3.95 -4.39
CA LEU A 199 -6.72 3.50 -3.25
C LEU A 199 -5.92 2.24 -3.56
N TYR A 200 -6.46 1.35 -4.40
CA TYR A 200 -5.72 0.17 -4.82
C TYR A 200 -4.50 0.59 -5.64
N ASP A 201 -4.69 1.35 -6.72
CA ASP A 201 -3.60 1.82 -7.57
C ASP A 201 -2.44 2.45 -6.80
N MET A 202 -2.75 3.27 -5.79
CA MET A 202 -1.79 3.90 -4.90
C MET A 202 -0.85 2.94 -4.19
N ASN A 203 -1.40 1.91 -3.54
CA ASN A 203 -0.61 0.96 -2.75
C ASN A 203 0.26 0.07 -3.65
N HIS A 204 -0.28 -0.37 -4.78
CA HIS A 204 0.48 -1.17 -5.75
C HIS A 204 1.62 -0.35 -6.37
N THR A 205 1.34 0.91 -6.73
CA THR A 205 2.36 1.84 -7.23
C THR A 205 3.44 2.08 -6.19
N THR A 206 3.06 2.21 -4.91
CA THR A 206 4.04 2.38 -3.81
C THR A 206 4.96 1.17 -3.69
N LEU A 207 4.44 -0.06 -3.74
CA LEU A 207 5.26 -1.28 -3.72
C LEU A 207 6.18 -1.39 -4.93
N ALA A 208 5.70 -1.05 -6.12
CA ALA A 208 6.51 -1.07 -7.34
C ALA A 208 7.67 -0.06 -7.28
N VAL A 209 7.39 1.17 -6.86
CA VAL A 209 8.45 2.20 -6.72
C VAL A 209 9.41 1.86 -5.57
N ALA A 210 8.92 1.26 -4.48
CA ALA A 210 9.79 0.76 -3.42
C ALA A 210 10.71 -0.37 -3.90
N ALA A 211 10.21 -1.28 -4.75
CA ALA A 211 11.04 -2.32 -5.36
C ALA A 211 12.11 -1.72 -6.29
N LEU A 212 11.74 -0.73 -7.13
CA LEU A 212 12.70 0.02 -7.96
C LEU A 212 13.77 0.73 -7.12
N TYR A 213 13.37 1.30 -5.97
CA TYR A 213 14.31 1.87 -5.02
C TYR A 213 15.30 0.82 -4.46
N LYS A 214 14.84 -0.41 -4.20
CA LYS A 214 15.71 -1.51 -3.75
C LYS A 214 16.68 -2.00 -4.82
N LEU A 215 16.26 -2.01 -6.09
CA LEU A 215 17.13 -2.35 -7.22
C LEU A 215 18.21 -1.30 -7.46
N ASN A 216 17.91 -0.03 -7.16
CA ASN A 216 18.85 1.09 -7.17
C ASN A 216 19.73 1.20 -8.43
N SER A 217 19.13 1.03 -9.61
CA SER A 217 19.80 1.17 -10.90
C SER A 217 19.30 2.38 -11.69
N GLN A 218 20.09 2.86 -12.64
CA GLN A 218 19.67 3.95 -13.54
C GLN A 218 18.44 3.56 -14.37
N GLU A 219 18.32 2.30 -14.78
CA GLU A 219 17.11 1.76 -15.40
C GLU A 219 15.90 1.88 -14.46
N SER A 220 16.09 1.60 -13.17
CA SER A 220 15.03 1.76 -12.17
C SER A 220 14.55 3.21 -12.08
N LEU A 221 15.48 4.16 -12.10
CA LEU A 221 15.15 5.59 -12.09
C LEU A 221 14.36 5.99 -13.35
N GLN A 222 14.77 5.53 -14.54
CA GLN A 222 14.04 5.78 -15.78
C GLN A 222 12.61 5.22 -15.73
N LYS A 223 12.41 4.02 -15.18
CA LYS A 223 11.07 3.44 -14.97
C LYS A 223 10.21 4.31 -14.06
N VAL A 224 10.76 4.82 -12.96
CA VAL A 224 10.05 5.74 -12.06
C VAL A 224 9.66 7.03 -12.79
N VAL A 225 10.58 7.65 -13.54
CA VAL A 225 10.28 8.87 -14.33
C VAL A 225 9.14 8.63 -15.32
N ASN A 226 9.17 7.51 -16.05
CA ASN A 226 8.14 7.16 -17.01
C ASN A 226 6.79 6.91 -16.34
N LEU A 227 6.78 6.29 -15.15
CA LEU A 227 5.58 6.09 -14.35
C LEU A 227 4.96 7.43 -13.94
N PHE A 228 5.77 8.37 -13.44
CA PHE A 228 5.30 9.69 -13.03
C PHE A 228 4.71 10.45 -14.23
N LYS A 229 5.41 10.47 -15.37
CA LYS A 229 4.90 11.09 -16.61
C LYS A 229 3.54 10.54 -16.99
N GLY A 230 3.36 9.22 -17.02
CA GLY A 230 2.06 8.61 -17.34
C GLY A 230 0.95 9.02 -16.35
N LYS A 231 1.24 9.02 -15.04
CA LYS A 231 0.25 9.38 -14.02
C LYS A 231 -0.19 10.86 -14.09
N PHE A 232 0.72 11.77 -14.45
CA PHE A 232 0.39 13.19 -14.64
C PHE A 232 -0.30 13.47 -15.98
N HIS A 233 0.07 12.76 -17.05
CA HIS A 233 -0.53 12.98 -18.37
C HIS A 233 -1.96 12.47 -18.47
N ASP A 234 -2.29 11.36 -17.81
CA ASP A 234 -3.59 10.74 -17.99
C ASP A 234 -4.67 11.30 -17.01
N ASP A 235 -4.36 12.32 -16.19
CA ASP A 235 -5.18 12.77 -15.04
C ASP A 235 -5.53 11.61 -14.07
N GLU A 236 -4.73 10.53 -14.07
CA GLU A 236 -5.16 9.22 -13.55
C GLU A 236 -4.79 8.91 -12.10
N GLY A 237 -3.99 9.71 -11.41
CA GLY A 237 -3.67 9.34 -10.04
C GLY A 237 -2.96 10.40 -9.22
N PHE A 238 -3.52 10.64 -8.04
CA PHE A 238 -2.71 11.06 -6.90
C PHE A 238 -1.60 10.03 -6.69
N LEU A 239 -0.41 10.46 -6.27
CA LEU A 239 0.67 9.59 -5.84
C LEU A 239 0.80 9.67 -4.32
N SER A 240 1.04 8.53 -3.66
CA SER A 240 1.15 8.53 -2.21
C SER A 240 2.41 9.27 -1.80
N ASN A 241 2.41 9.86 -0.60
CA ASN A 241 3.59 10.54 -0.08
C ASN A 241 4.79 9.58 -0.02
N ARG A 242 4.55 8.31 0.33
CA ARG A 242 5.59 7.27 0.30
C ARG A 242 6.11 6.98 -1.10
N THR A 243 5.25 6.93 -2.11
CA THR A 243 5.67 6.72 -3.50
C THR A 243 6.67 7.80 -3.92
N ARG A 244 6.36 9.06 -3.61
CA ARG A 244 7.23 10.20 -3.91
C ARG A 244 8.51 10.17 -3.11
N ALA A 245 8.44 9.80 -1.83
CA ALA A 245 9.63 9.62 -1.01
C ALA A 245 10.58 8.56 -1.56
N PHE A 246 10.09 7.40 -2.02
CA PHE A 246 10.93 6.38 -2.65
C PHE A 246 11.50 6.85 -4.00
N ALA A 247 10.70 7.53 -4.82
CA ALA A 247 11.16 8.08 -6.09
C ALA A 247 12.30 9.10 -5.88
N ALA A 248 12.13 10.03 -4.95
CA ALA A 248 13.14 11.02 -4.61
C ALA A 248 14.39 10.39 -3.98
N ALA A 249 14.22 9.41 -3.09
CA ALA A 249 15.34 8.67 -2.53
C ALA A 249 16.13 7.91 -3.60
N LEU A 250 15.45 7.31 -4.60
CA LEU A 250 16.11 6.67 -5.73
C LEU A 250 16.91 7.69 -6.57
N ALA A 251 16.32 8.84 -6.90
CA ALA A 251 17.01 9.90 -7.63
C ALA A 251 18.23 10.42 -6.86
N LEU A 252 18.12 10.60 -5.54
CA LEU A 252 19.24 10.98 -4.68
C LEU A 252 20.39 9.96 -4.69
N ASN A 253 20.08 8.66 -4.74
CA ASN A 253 21.08 7.60 -4.84
C ASN A 253 21.80 7.60 -6.18
N GLN A 254 21.14 8.05 -7.25
CA GLN A 254 21.73 8.19 -8.58
C GLN A 254 22.39 9.58 -8.81
N ASN A 255 22.54 10.39 -7.75
CA ASN A 255 23.09 11.75 -7.81
C ASN A 255 22.31 12.72 -8.71
N GLU A 256 20.98 12.58 -8.77
CA GLU A 256 20.07 13.45 -9.53
C GLU A 256 19.18 14.28 -8.58
N PRO A 257 19.73 15.26 -7.83
CA PRO A 257 18.98 16.00 -6.82
C PRO A 257 17.91 16.93 -7.40
N GLU A 258 18.08 17.44 -8.63
CA GLU A 258 17.05 18.25 -9.30
C GLU A 258 15.81 17.42 -9.60
N LEU A 259 15.99 16.23 -10.16
CA LEU A 259 14.91 15.29 -10.40
C LEU A 259 14.25 14.82 -9.10
N ALA A 260 15.04 14.63 -8.03
CA ALA A 260 14.49 14.31 -6.72
C ALA A 260 13.57 15.42 -6.19
N LEU A 261 13.91 16.69 -6.45
CA LEU A 261 13.08 17.84 -6.09
C LEU A 261 11.75 17.82 -6.85
N ASP A 262 11.79 17.55 -8.15
CA ASP A 262 10.59 17.47 -8.99
C ASP A 262 9.60 16.40 -8.49
N PHE A 263 10.09 15.26 -7.98
CA PHE A 263 9.23 14.23 -7.42
C PHE A 263 8.52 14.65 -6.11
N ILE A 264 9.16 15.50 -5.31
CA ILE A 264 8.62 15.96 -4.02
C ILE A 264 7.75 17.21 -4.17
N ASP A 265 8.08 18.12 -5.09
CA ASP A 265 7.46 19.45 -5.20
C ASP A 265 6.09 19.46 -5.89
N VAL A 266 5.54 18.29 -6.16
CA VAL A 266 4.16 18.11 -6.62
C VAL A 266 3.19 18.56 -5.52
N ALA A 267 2.29 19.49 -5.86
CA ALA A 267 1.36 20.13 -4.93
C ALA A 267 0.64 19.13 -4.01
N GLU A 268 0.86 19.28 -2.69
CA GLU A 268 0.28 18.42 -1.66
C GLU A 268 -0.85 19.12 -0.91
N ILE A 269 -1.92 18.35 -0.61
CA ILE A 269 -2.92 18.79 0.39
C ILE A 269 -2.29 18.79 1.79
N LYS A 270 -1.40 17.82 2.10
CA LYS A 270 -0.69 17.74 3.39
C LYS A 270 0.68 17.06 3.26
N PRO A 271 1.79 17.82 3.25
CA PRO A 271 3.14 17.28 3.18
C PRO A 271 3.48 16.40 4.39
N SER A 272 3.97 15.17 4.10
CA SER A 272 4.45 14.25 5.15
C SER A 272 5.80 14.69 5.72
N VAL A 273 6.10 14.26 6.95
CA VAL A 273 7.43 14.47 7.57
C VAL A 273 8.53 13.89 6.70
N PHE A 274 8.32 12.72 6.10
CA PHE A 274 9.24 12.10 5.13
C PHE A 274 9.57 13.03 3.97
N ASN A 275 8.53 13.58 3.32
CA ASN A 275 8.72 14.43 2.14
C ASN A 275 9.42 15.75 2.50
N LYS A 276 9.05 16.37 3.63
CA LYS A 276 9.72 17.58 4.11
C LYS A 276 11.18 17.31 4.46
N SER A 277 11.46 16.19 5.13
CA SER A 277 12.80 15.74 5.52
C SER A 277 13.67 15.45 4.30
N LEU A 278 13.14 14.73 3.31
CA LEU A 278 13.81 14.50 2.02
C LEU A 278 14.06 15.82 1.29
N LYS A 279 13.09 16.75 1.29
CA LYS A 279 13.26 18.06 0.66
C LYS A 279 14.42 18.86 1.26
N ILE A 280 14.61 18.82 2.58
CA ILE A 280 15.77 19.45 3.23
C ILE A 280 17.08 18.85 2.69
N ILE A 281 17.18 17.51 2.62
CA ILE A 281 18.38 16.83 2.09
C ILE A 281 18.61 17.21 0.62
N ILE A 282 17.56 17.23 -0.20
CA ILE A 282 17.63 17.59 -1.62
C ILE A 282 18.12 19.03 -1.79
N LEU A 283 17.51 19.99 -1.08
CA LEU A 283 17.91 21.40 -1.14
C LEU A 283 19.35 21.60 -0.66
N SER A 284 19.79 20.84 0.34
CA SER A 284 21.17 20.86 0.82
C SER A 284 22.14 20.36 -0.25
N LYS A 285 21.82 19.26 -0.96
CA LYS A 285 22.62 18.79 -2.12
C LYS A 285 22.65 19.77 -3.29
N LEU A 286 21.61 20.61 -3.44
CA LEU A 286 21.55 21.68 -4.45
C LEU A 286 22.23 22.99 -3.99
N ASN A 287 22.94 22.99 -2.85
CA ASN A 287 23.55 24.17 -2.24
C ASN A 287 22.57 25.32 -1.95
N ARG A 288 21.31 25.01 -1.64
CA ARG A 288 20.26 25.98 -1.32
C ARG A 288 20.04 26.10 0.20
N ALA A 289 21.09 26.50 0.92
CA ALA A 289 21.12 26.53 2.39
C ALA A 289 19.96 27.32 3.02
N HIS A 290 19.69 28.55 2.56
CA HIS A 290 18.58 29.38 3.06
C HIS A 290 17.22 28.66 2.96
N GLN A 291 16.92 28.05 1.80
CA GLN A 291 15.64 27.38 1.58
C GLN A 291 15.50 26.12 2.45
N ALA A 292 16.61 25.40 2.63
CA ALA A 292 16.63 24.20 3.46
C ALA A 292 16.44 24.55 4.95
N LEU A 293 17.11 25.61 5.43
CA LEU A 293 16.98 26.09 6.80
C LEU A 293 15.59 26.68 7.08
N ASP A 294 15.04 27.48 6.16
CA ASP A 294 13.67 27.99 6.24
C ASP A 294 12.65 26.87 6.40
N LEU A 295 12.84 25.76 5.67
CA LEU A 295 11.96 24.61 5.77
C LEU A 295 12.08 23.93 7.15
N LEU A 296 13.29 23.81 7.69
CA LEU A 296 13.51 23.31 9.06
C LEU A 296 12.84 24.21 10.11
N VAL A 297 13.00 25.53 9.99
CA VAL A 297 12.34 26.49 10.88
C VAL A 297 10.83 26.33 10.81
N ARG A 298 10.24 26.29 9.61
CA ARG A 298 8.78 26.06 9.45
C ARG A 298 8.30 24.74 10.02
N MET A 299 9.12 23.68 9.99
CA MET A 299 8.80 22.39 10.60
C MET A 299 8.84 22.42 12.13
N THR A 300 9.64 23.33 12.72
CA THR A 300 9.88 23.41 14.16
C THR A 300 9.10 24.52 14.86
N SER A 301 8.59 25.51 14.11
CA SER A 301 7.78 26.61 14.64
C SER A 301 6.54 26.14 15.39
N VAL A 302 6.42 26.61 16.64
CA VAL A 302 5.34 26.31 17.58
C VAL A 302 4.05 26.98 17.09
N GLY A 303 3.07 26.19 16.61
CA GLY A 303 1.78 26.75 16.21
C GLY A 303 0.99 25.93 15.18
N THR A 304 1.61 24.97 14.50
CA THR A 304 0.81 24.01 13.72
C THR A 304 0.23 22.98 14.68
N VAL A 305 -1.07 22.70 14.58
CA VAL A 305 -1.80 21.63 15.29
C VAL A 305 -1.24 20.21 14.93
N GLU A 306 -0.17 20.17 14.14
CA GLU A 306 0.51 18.98 13.66
C GLU A 306 1.54 18.53 14.70
N GLN A 307 1.06 17.71 15.63
CA GLN A 307 1.75 16.60 16.33
C GLN A 307 3.29 16.64 16.31
N GLU A 308 3.93 16.63 17.48
CA GLU A 308 5.27 16.05 17.77
C GLU A 308 6.04 15.53 16.53
N LEU A 309 6.55 16.43 15.68
CA LEU A 309 7.26 16.04 14.47
C LEU A 309 8.69 15.70 14.87
N PHE A 310 9.07 14.43 14.73
CA PHE A 310 10.45 14.01 14.86
C PHE A 310 11.21 14.35 13.58
N ILE A 311 12.42 14.88 13.73
CA ILE A 311 13.32 15.20 12.61
C ILE A 311 14.37 14.11 12.51
N PHE A 312 14.68 13.67 11.29
CA PHE A 312 15.66 12.64 11.05
C PHE A 312 17.10 13.19 11.15
N PRO A 313 18.05 12.42 11.71
CA PRO A 313 19.43 12.85 11.86
C PRO A 313 20.08 13.19 10.50
N ASP A 314 19.83 12.39 9.47
CA ASP A 314 20.34 12.61 8.10
C ASP A 314 20.02 14.01 7.56
N CYS A 315 18.87 14.58 7.94
CA CYS A 315 18.48 15.92 7.52
C CYS A 315 19.35 16.99 8.18
N LEU A 316 19.68 16.81 9.46
CA LEU A 316 20.49 17.75 10.22
C LEU A 316 21.95 17.68 9.76
N GLU A 317 22.45 16.50 9.44
CA GLU A 317 23.79 16.30 8.89
C GLU A 317 23.94 16.95 7.51
N ALA A 318 23.02 16.67 6.59
CA ALA A 318 23.04 17.29 5.26
C ALA A 318 22.93 18.83 5.32
N LEU A 319 22.10 19.34 6.24
CA LEU A 319 21.94 20.78 6.43
C LEU A 319 23.19 21.42 7.05
N LYS A 320 23.86 20.73 7.99
CA LYS A 320 25.12 21.22 8.57
C LYS A 320 26.18 21.39 7.49
N GLU A 321 26.35 20.38 6.65
CA GLU A 321 27.34 20.42 5.58
C GLU A 321 27.14 21.59 4.62
N VAL A 322 25.89 21.94 4.30
CA VAL A 322 25.61 23.05 3.38
C VAL A 322 25.73 24.42 4.05
N VAL A 323 25.38 24.52 5.34
CA VAL A 323 25.52 25.75 6.12
C VAL A 323 27.01 26.06 6.35
N ASP A 324 27.79 25.06 6.75
CA ASP A 324 29.25 25.19 6.93
C ASP A 324 29.92 25.63 5.61
N LYS A 325 29.46 25.11 4.46
CA LYS A 325 29.96 25.50 3.12
C LYS A 325 29.55 26.89 2.67
N SER A 326 28.45 27.43 3.19
CA SER A 326 27.99 28.79 2.82
C SER A 326 28.79 29.91 3.49
N GLU A 327 29.56 29.60 4.54
CA GLU A 327 30.33 30.56 5.34
C GLU A 327 29.48 31.71 5.92
N ASP A 328 28.16 31.54 5.97
CA ASP A 328 27.22 32.54 6.48
C ASP A 328 27.05 32.36 8.00
N THR A 329 27.52 33.36 8.75
CA THR A 329 27.43 33.40 10.21
C THR A 329 25.99 33.43 10.72
N GLU A 330 25.05 34.05 9.99
CA GLU A 330 23.66 34.12 10.40
C GLU A 330 22.99 32.75 10.27
N LEU A 331 23.21 32.06 9.14
CA LEU A 331 22.68 30.71 8.93
C LEU A 331 23.24 29.71 9.95
N THR A 332 24.52 29.85 10.29
CA THR A 332 25.18 28.99 11.28
C THR A 332 24.54 29.16 12.66
N GLN A 333 24.33 30.40 13.10
CA GLN A 333 23.68 30.68 14.39
C GLN A 333 22.25 30.14 14.45
N ILE A 334 21.46 30.36 13.40
CA ILE A 334 20.07 29.87 13.33
C ILE A 334 20.04 28.34 13.34
N TYR A 335 20.95 27.69 12.62
CA TYR A 335 21.05 26.23 12.60
C TYR A 335 21.37 25.68 14.01
N GLU A 336 22.39 26.21 14.67
CA GLU A 336 22.81 25.78 16.02
C GLU A 336 21.67 25.95 17.03
N GLU A 337 21.01 27.10 17.06
CA GLU A 337 19.87 27.37 17.94
C GLU A 337 18.75 26.33 17.75
N LYS A 338 18.42 25.99 16.49
CA LYS A 338 17.36 25.03 16.20
C LYS A 338 17.77 23.60 16.54
N VAL A 339 19.01 23.20 16.30
CA VAL A 339 19.50 21.86 16.66
C VAL A 339 19.51 21.68 18.17
N GLU A 340 19.99 22.68 18.93
CA GLU A 340 19.96 22.65 20.40
C GLU A 340 18.53 22.53 20.93
N HIS A 341 17.59 23.28 20.37
CA HIS A 341 16.18 23.19 20.71
C HIS A 341 15.60 21.80 20.42
N LEU A 342 15.97 21.16 19.31
CA LEU A 342 15.52 19.82 18.96
C LEU A 342 16.10 18.75 19.89
N GLN A 343 17.38 18.87 20.25
CA GLN A 343 18.07 17.97 21.16
C GLN A 343 17.48 18.05 22.57
N THR A 344 17.34 19.26 23.11
CA THR A 344 16.80 19.51 24.46
C THR A 344 15.38 18.95 24.61
N ASN A 345 14.58 19.02 23.54
CA ASN A 345 13.21 18.52 23.54
C ASN A 345 13.08 17.05 23.10
N GLY A 346 14.19 16.35 22.82
CA GLY A 346 14.16 14.95 22.38
C GLY A 346 13.40 14.72 21.06
N LYS A 347 13.37 15.71 20.16
CA LYS A 347 12.61 15.68 18.89
C LYS A 347 13.42 15.13 17.71
N ILE A 348 14.56 14.50 17.98
CA ILE A 348 15.38 13.85 16.95
C ILE A 348 15.03 12.36 16.91
N HIS A 349 14.77 11.86 15.70
CA HIS A 349 14.47 10.46 15.48
C HIS A 349 15.71 9.59 15.70
N LYS A 350 15.53 8.36 16.19
CA LYS A 350 16.66 7.44 16.50
C LYS A 350 17.25 6.74 15.27
N GLN A 351 16.43 6.58 14.23
CA GLN A 351 16.81 5.92 12.97
C GLN A 351 17.01 6.96 11.87
N SER A 352 17.79 6.59 10.87
CA SER A 352 17.93 7.33 9.62
C SER A 352 16.60 7.42 8.86
N LEU A 353 16.45 8.44 8.03
CA LEU A 353 15.27 8.67 7.18
C LEU A 353 15.07 7.50 6.22
N PHE A 354 16.15 7.01 5.62
CA PHE A 354 16.11 5.93 4.63
C PHE A 354 15.78 4.57 5.25
N GLU A 355 16.20 4.31 6.49
CA GLU A 355 15.74 3.14 7.24
C GLU A 355 14.26 3.24 7.57
N ALA A 356 13.84 4.37 8.13
CA ALA A 356 12.46 4.65 8.50
C ALA A 356 11.50 4.57 7.29
N LEU A 357 11.95 4.98 6.10
CA LEU A 357 11.18 4.90 4.85
C LEU A 357 10.88 3.44 4.45
N ASN A 358 11.81 2.52 4.73
CA ASN A 358 11.64 1.09 4.48
C ASN A 358 10.87 0.36 5.58
N GLU A 359 10.55 1.05 6.68
CA GLU A 359 9.80 0.48 7.78
C GLU A 359 8.30 0.72 7.67
N ASN A 360 7.56 -0.20 8.26
CA ASN A 360 6.13 -0.13 8.42
C ASN A 360 5.77 0.94 9.46
N LEU A 361 5.84 2.21 9.08
CA LEU A 361 5.45 3.29 9.99
C LEU A 361 3.94 3.47 10.01
N MET A 362 3.26 2.49 10.61
CA MET A 362 1.95 2.70 11.22
C MET A 362 2.14 2.79 12.73
N ASN A 363 2.87 3.81 13.18
CA ASN A 363 2.90 4.22 14.58
C ASN A 363 2.60 5.73 14.68
N SER A 364 1.42 6.10 14.20
CA SER A 364 0.65 7.13 14.88
C SER A 364 -0.62 6.43 15.34
N LYS A 365 -0.88 6.43 16.65
CA LYS A 365 -2.09 5.92 17.29
C LYS A 365 -3.34 6.71 16.84
N ARG A 366 -3.61 6.77 15.54
CA ARG A 366 -4.82 7.33 14.96
C ARG A 366 -5.48 6.21 14.20
N GLY A 367 -6.66 5.85 14.71
CA GLY A 367 -7.40 4.67 14.32
C GLY A 367 -7.49 4.52 12.82
N ALA A 368 -7.54 3.27 12.39
CA ALA A 368 -8.08 2.87 11.11
C ALA A 368 -9.22 3.82 10.75
N ILE A 369 -9.02 4.64 9.72
CA ILE A 369 -10.12 5.34 9.07
C ILE A 369 -10.98 4.22 8.49
N ARG A 370 -11.95 3.77 9.29
CA ARG A 370 -13.04 2.91 8.86
C ARG A 370 -13.80 3.75 7.83
N TYR A 371 -13.51 3.55 6.55
CA TYR A 371 -14.49 3.86 5.52
C TYR A 371 -15.66 2.90 5.71
N ARG A 372 -16.60 3.28 6.58
CA ARG A 372 -17.91 2.65 6.65
C ARG A 372 -18.63 3.08 5.38
N PHE A 373 -18.60 2.24 4.35
CA PHE A 373 -19.58 2.32 3.29
C PHE A 373 -20.92 1.92 3.90
N THR A 374 -21.66 2.89 4.45
CA THR A 374 -23.08 2.70 4.71
C THR A 374 -23.77 2.74 3.36
N HIS A 375 -24.14 1.56 2.85
CA HIS A 375 -25.21 1.48 1.87
C HIS A 375 -26.45 2.15 2.48
N VAL A 376 -26.81 3.33 1.96
CA VAL A 376 -28.11 3.93 2.25
C VAL A 376 -29.13 3.16 1.39
N SER A 377 -29.61 2.03 1.90
CA SER A 377 -30.88 1.47 1.45
C SER A 377 -31.97 2.27 2.13
N GLY A 378 -32.70 3.08 1.35
CA GLY A 378 -33.80 3.88 1.87
C GLY A 378 -34.86 3.01 2.55
N ARG A 379 -35.08 3.24 3.84
CA ARG A 379 -36.40 3.15 4.47
C ARG A 379 -36.51 4.31 5.46
N LYS A 380 -37.57 5.09 5.29
CA LYS A 380 -38.07 6.04 6.27
C LYS A 380 -38.27 5.30 7.58
N ASP A 381 -37.84 5.88 8.69
CA ASP A 381 -38.74 6.22 9.79
C ASP A 381 -38.04 7.19 10.76
N MET A 382 -38.77 8.26 11.07
CA MET A 382 -38.45 9.25 12.07
C MET A 382 -38.56 8.62 13.47
N THR A 383 -37.61 8.91 14.35
CA THR A 383 -37.90 9.39 15.72
C THR A 383 -36.63 9.93 16.38
N GLU A 384 -36.85 10.94 17.21
CA GLU A 384 -35.90 11.90 17.78
C GLU A 384 -34.81 11.32 18.71
N SER A 385 -33.78 12.16 18.92
CA SER A 385 -33.06 12.39 20.19
C SER A 385 -31.58 11.94 20.27
N ARG A 386 -30.63 12.84 19.98
CA ARG A 386 -29.90 13.65 21.00
C ARG A 386 -28.71 14.38 20.37
N LYS A 387 -28.71 15.70 20.58
CA LYS A 387 -27.67 16.68 20.27
C LYS A 387 -26.38 16.37 21.03
N ILE A 388 -25.24 16.48 20.36
CA ILE A 388 -23.98 16.95 20.96
C ILE A 388 -23.42 18.00 19.99
N ASP A 389 -23.50 19.25 20.42
CA ASP A 389 -22.93 20.41 19.73
C ASP A 389 -21.40 20.38 19.82
N VAL A 390 -20.72 20.33 18.68
CA VAL A 390 -19.34 20.80 18.56
C VAL A 390 -19.34 21.87 17.46
N LYS A 391 -19.31 23.13 17.90
CA LYS A 391 -19.08 24.29 17.03
C LYS A 391 -17.72 24.13 16.34
N LEU A 392 -17.72 23.78 15.07
CA LEU A 392 -16.55 23.92 14.20
C LEU A 392 -16.61 25.29 13.54
N PHE A 393 -15.59 26.10 13.81
CA PHE A 393 -15.31 27.34 13.11
C PHE A 393 -15.16 27.06 11.61
N THR A 394 -16.02 27.71 10.83
CA THR A 394 -15.92 27.85 9.38
C THR A 394 -14.96 28.97 9.03
N GLN A 395 -14.12 28.76 8.02
CA GLN A 395 -13.77 29.75 7.00
C GLN A 395 -13.21 28.96 5.80
N SER A 396 -14.03 28.60 4.80
CA SER A 396 -14.47 29.43 3.66
C SER A 396 -13.24 30.07 3.00
N GLU A 397 -12.59 29.41 2.05
CA GLU A 397 -12.77 29.74 0.62
C GLU A 397 -12.55 28.56 -0.36
N MET A 398 -12.18 27.36 0.09
CA MET A 398 -12.02 26.19 -0.82
C MET A 398 -13.31 25.40 -1.10
N SER A 399 -14.43 25.71 -0.43
CA SER A 399 -15.70 24.99 -0.59
C SER A 399 -16.49 25.37 -1.85
N LEU A 400 -16.05 26.35 -2.64
CA LEU A 400 -16.70 26.74 -3.89
C LEU A 400 -16.26 25.87 -5.09
N LYS A 401 -15.05 25.30 -5.09
CA LYS A 401 -14.63 24.36 -6.14
C LYS A 401 -15.26 22.96 -5.98
N TYR A 402 -15.58 22.56 -4.76
CA TYR A 402 -16.17 21.23 -4.49
C TYR A 402 -17.70 21.15 -4.67
N ARG A 403 -18.42 22.27 -4.80
CA ARG A 403 -19.87 22.27 -5.12
C ARG A 403 -20.19 22.34 -6.62
N GLN A 404 -19.21 22.67 -7.46
CA GLN A 404 -19.44 22.77 -8.91
C GLN A 404 -19.26 21.44 -9.66
N MET A 405 -18.73 20.38 -9.02
CA MET A 405 -18.60 19.05 -9.65
C MET A 405 -19.81 18.13 -9.47
N ASP A 406 -20.76 18.44 -8.57
CA ASP A 406 -21.91 17.56 -8.28
C ASP A 406 -23.22 17.92 -9.03
N HIS A 407 -23.18 18.84 -10.00
CA HIS A 407 -24.38 19.26 -10.76
C HIS A 407 -24.37 18.97 -12.26
N VAL A 408 -23.54 18.04 -12.72
CA VAL A 408 -23.64 17.54 -14.11
C VAL A 408 -23.57 16.03 -14.09
N TYR A 409 -24.69 15.32 -13.87
CA TYR A 409 -24.97 14.00 -14.47
C TYR A 409 -26.42 13.54 -14.19
N HIS A 410 -27.38 14.36 -14.62
CA HIS A 410 -28.69 13.87 -15.05
C HIS A 410 -29.02 14.59 -16.36
N TYR A 411 -28.88 13.89 -17.49
CA TYR A 411 -29.86 13.87 -18.58
C TYR A 411 -29.36 12.99 -19.74
N GLN A 412 -30.31 12.26 -20.32
CA GLN A 412 -30.18 11.26 -21.37
C GLN A 412 -29.91 11.88 -22.77
N HIS A 413 -29.42 11.01 -23.67
CA HIS A 413 -29.15 11.16 -25.12
C HIS A 413 -29.88 12.25 -25.94
N LYS A 414 -29.12 13.01 -26.75
CA LYS A 414 -29.04 12.97 -28.25
C LYS A 414 -28.14 14.11 -28.81
N PRO A 415 -27.59 13.99 -30.04
CA PRO A 415 -26.46 14.78 -30.50
C PRO A 415 -26.88 16.11 -31.14
N LYS A 416 -26.16 17.20 -30.84
CA LYS A 416 -26.17 18.42 -31.66
C LYS A 416 -24.74 18.86 -31.95
N ARG A 417 -24.39 18.84 -33.23
CA ARG A 417 -23.21 19.49 -33.82
C ARG A 417 -23.15 20.95 -33.36
N ARG A 418 -22.01 21.36 -32.81
CA ARG A 418 -21.55 22.76 -32.85
C ARG A 418 -20.02 22.78 -32.95
N ASN A 419 -19.57 23.57 -33.91
CA ASN A 419 -18.19 23.75 -34.34
C ASN A 419 -17.29 24.19 -33.19
N ASN A 420 -16.27 23.39 -32.88
CA ASN A 420 -15.13 23.84 -32.11
C ASN A 420 -13.91 23.83 -33.03
N LYS A 421 -13.30 25.01 -33.17
CA LYS A 421 -12.06 25.25 -33.90
C LYS A 421 -10.98 24.29 -33.40
N THR A 422 -10.28 23.66 -34.34
CA THR A 422 -9.16 22.75 -34.07
C THR A 422 -7.93 23.51 -33.60
N TYR A 423 -7.07 22.82 -32.86
CA TYR A 423 -5.81 23.27 -32.26
C TYR A 423 -4.85 23.96 -33.26
N ASP A 424 -5.01 23.69 -34.56
CA ASP A 424 -4.26 24.33 -35.65
C ASP A 424 -4.57 25.82 -35.85
N ASP A 425 -5.76 26.29 -35.46
CA ASP A 425 -6.12 27.71 -35.55
C ASP A 425 -5.46 28.55 -34.45
N LEU A 426 -5.12 27.94 -33.30
CA LEU A 426 -4.38 28.60 -32.21
C LEU A 426 -2.88 28.71 -32.51
N LEU A 427 -2.33 27.77 -33.29
CA LEU A 427 -0.93 27.79 -33.74
C LEU A 427 -0.64 28.87 -34.80
N LYS A 428 -1.66 29.37 -35.50
CA LYS A 428 -1.50 30.50 -36.45
C LYS A 428 -1.41 31.86 -35.75
N VAL A 429 -2.08 32.03 -34.61
CA VAL A 429 -2.03 33.29 -33.83
C VAL A 429 -0.66 33.47 -33.14
N LEU A 430 -0.01 32.38 -32.74
CA LEU A 430 1.32 32.43 -32.12
C LEU A 430 2.49 32.65 -33.11
N LYS A 431 2.23 32.61 -34.43
CA LYS A 431 3.24 32.86 -35.48
C LYS A 431 3.16 34.24 -36.11
N SER A 432 2.20 35.08 -35.74
CA SER A 432 2.07 36.45 -36.26
C SER A 432 2.70 37.53 -35.38
N ASP A 433 3.09 37.25 -34.13
CA ASP A 433 3.72 38.22 -33.22
C ASP A 433 5.26 38.21 -33.25
N LYS A 434 5.83 37.94 -34.43
CA LYS A 434 7.20 38.34 -34.76
C LYS A 434 7.20 39.07 -36.09
N LYS A 435 6.92 40.37 -36.04
CA LYS A 435 7.48 41.38 -36.93
C LYS A 435 7.48 42.74 -36.25
#